data_AF-A0A1H9SPW2-F1
#
_entry.id   AF-A0A1H9SPW2-F1
#
_cell.length_a   1.000
_cell.length_b   1.000
_cell.length_c   1.000
_cell.angle_alpha   90.00
_cell.angle_beta   90.00
_cell.angle_gamma   90.00
#
_symmetry.space_group_name_H-M   'P 1'
#
loop_
_entity.id
_entity.type
_entity.pdbx_description
1 polymer ?
#
loop_
_entity_poly.entity_id
_entity_poly.type
_entity_poly.pdbx_seq_one_letter_code
_entity_poly.pdbx_strand_id
1 'polypeptide(L)'
;MSVTNNLEPTSTFFQKHFHSIIHSIELDGTLFSEEQTQICQAFLLQQSTFEESLAALKQTPSEPLTIEKVRTMLSQPRYRTYFSTTDFNEYKHIERLLILKRLMELIDVEIYRNQAAGTYIQQMHAFIYQDLYPWAGTYRKARRTRGHTYFLLPGLIPEATRDFSLELEIMAAHYFPTKQEFIKKYAPLVKELHFIHPFTKGNGLASRALFRKIAMHHGYHLYYQRIKESVYMQGIEDCKTDFIESYLSQSILNEQADQQLIKATALKRKKDKK
;
A
#
# COMPACT_ATOMS: atom_id res chain seq x y z
N MET A 1 5.65 7.18 -25.96
CA MET A 1 6.64 6.08 -25.81
C MET A 1 6.17 5.22 -24.65
N SER A 2 5.75 3.99 -24.94
CA SER A 2 4.91 3.17 -24.07
C SER A 2 5.63 2.76 -22.78
N VAL A 3 4.87 2.76 -21.68
CA VAL A 3 5.27 2.34 -20.32
C VAL A 3 5.47 0.81 -20.24
N THR A 4 5.47 0.11 -21.38
CA THR A 4 5.32 -1.35 -21.47
C THR A 4 6.61 -2.13 -21.26
N ASN A 5 7.79 -1.52 -21.38
CA ASN A 5 9.06 -2.27 -21.30
C ASN A 5 9.51 -2.65 -19.87
N ASN A 6 8.85 -2.14 -18.82
CA ASN A 6 9.20 -2.47 -17.42
C ASN A 6 8.32 -3.58 -16.80
N LEU A 7 7.32 -4.06 -17.54
CA LEU A 7 6.41 -5.13 -17.11
C LEU A 7 6.73 -6.47 -17.81
N GLU A 8 7.96 -6.65 -18.30
CA GLU A 8 8.37 -7.95 -18.83
C GLU A 8 8.45 -8.99 -17.69
N PRO A 9 7.81 -10.17 -17.84
CA PRO A 9 7.70 -11.20 -16.78
C PRO A 9 9.03 -11.70 -16.23
N THR A 10 10.06 -11.69 -17.06
CA THR A 10 11.41 -12.16 -16.77
C THR A 10 12.32 -11.06 -16.25
N SER A 11 11.87 -9.80 -16.29
CA SER A 11 12.66 -8.71 -15.74
C SER A 11 12.80 -8.90 -14.23
N THR A 12 14.04 -8.88 -13.75
CA THR A 12 14.35 -8.95 -12.31
C THR A 12 13.63 -7.84 -11.54
N PHE A 13 13.34 -6.72 -12.21
CA PHE A 13 12.56 -5.60 -11.67
C PHE A 13 11.11 -6.00 -11.38
N PHE A 14 10.37 -6.51 -12.36
CA PHE A 14 8.99 -6.94 -12.19
C PHE A 14 8.88 -8.00 -11.08
N GLN A 15 9.71 -9.03 -11.11
CA GLN A 15 9.64 -10.13 -10.15
C GLN A 15 9.89 -9.66 -8.70
N LYS A 16 10.91 -8.81 -8.48
CA LYS A 16 11.21 -8.26 -7.16
C LYS A 16 10.08 -7.39 -6.62
N HIS A 17 9.54 -6.51 -7.46
CA HIS A 17 8.45 -5.62 -7.05
C HIS A 17 7.13 -6.36 -6.84
N PHE A 18 6.79 -7.29 -7.73
CA PHE A 18 5.61 -8.13 -7.62
C PHE A 18 5.60 -8.91 -6.31
N HIS A 19 6.71 -9.59 -5.98
CA HIS A 19 6.84 -10.31 -4.71
C HIS A 19 6.70 -9.34 -3.52
N SER A 20 7.36 -8.18 -3.55
CA SER A 20 7.23 -7.20 -2.46
C SER A 20 5.80 -6.69 -2.26
N ILE A 21 5.09 -6.48 -3.37
CA ILE A 21 3.73 -5.95 -3.35
C ILE A 21 2.76 -7.03 -2.87
N ILE A 22 2.86 -8.26 -3.35
CA ILE A 22 1.96 -9.34 -2.94
C ILE A 22 2.09 -9.60 -1.43
N HIS A 23 3.31 -9.69 -0.90
CA HIS A 23 3.56 -9.81 0.54
C HIS A 23 2.98 -8.63 1.33
N SER A 24 3.02 -7.42 0.79
CA SER A 24 2.43 -6.26 1.46
C SER A 24 0.91 -6.29 1.51
N ILE A 25 0.23 -6.98 0.58
CA ILE A 25 -1.22 -7.22 0.65
C ILE A 25 -1.51 -8.26 1.73
N GLU A 26 -0.65 -9.27 1.87
CA GLU A 26 -0.80 -10.31 2.89
C GLU A 26 -0.74 -9.77 4.33
N LEU A 27 0.09 -8.74 4.55
CA LEU A 27 0.18 -8.03 5.83
C LEU A 27 -1.14 -7.40 6.30
N ASP A 28 -2.07 -7.09 5.39
CA ASP A 28 -3.41 -6.56 5.73
C ASP A 28 -4.47 -7.66 5.90
N GLY A 29 -4.01 -8.87 6.27
CA GLY A 29 -4.85 -9.94 6.79
C GLY A 29 -5.39 -10.90 5.73
N THR A 30 -4.69 -11.08 4.60
CA THR A 30 -5.18 -11.99 3.54
C THR A 30 -4.03 -12.65 2.79
N LEU A 31 -3.77 -13.92 3.07
CA LEU A 31 -2.70 -14.71 2.42
C LEU A 31 -3.12 -15.15 1.00
N PHE A 32 -2.18 -15.11 0.05
CA PHE A 32 -2.36 -15.74 -1.25
C PHE A 32 -1.84 -17.17 -1.20
N SER A 33 -2.59 -18.12 -1.77
CA SER A 33 -2.00 -19.40 -2.13
C SER A 33 -1.04 -19.23 -3.30
N GLU A 34 -0.20 -20.24 -3.55
CA GLU A 34 0.68 -20.26 -4.72
C GLU A 34 -0.13 -20.17 -6.03
N GLU A 35 -1.23 -20.91 -6.12
CA GLU A 35 -2.16 -20.85 -7.25
C GLU A 35 -2.77 -19.45 -7.43
N GLN A 36 -3.25 -18.83 -6.35
CA GLN A 36 -3.79 -17.47 -6.41
C GLN A 36 -2.73 -16.44 -6.84
N THR A 37 -1.47 -16.65 -6.44
CA THR A 37 -0.33 -15.81 -6.83
C THR A 37 -0.08 -15.91 -8.33
N GLN A 38 -0.08 -17.13 -8.88
CA GLN A 38 0.11 -17.37 -10.32
C GLN A 38 -1.00 -16.74 -11.16
N ILE A 39 -2.27 -16.90 -10.75
CA ILE A 39 -3.42 -16.27 -11.43
C ILE A 39 -3.27 -14.75 -11.45
N CYS A 40 -2.94 -14.15 -10.31
CA CYS A 40 -2.75 -12.71 -10.21
C CYS A 40 -1.55 -12.22 -11.04
N GLN A 41 -0.49 -13.00 -11.14
CA GLN A 41 0.66 -12.69 -11.99
C GLN A 41 0.27 -12.69 -13.47
N ALA A 42 -0.46 -13.71 -13.94
CA ALA A 42 -0.95 -13.79 -15.31
C ALA A 42 -1.85 -12.61 -15.67
N PHE A 43 -2.73 -12.19 -14.75
CA PHE A 43 -3.57 -11.01 -14.92
C PHE A 43 -2.74 -9.73 -15.14
N LEU A 44 -1.75 -9.49 -14.29
CA LEU A 44 -0.90 -8.30 -14.38
C LEU A 44 -0.08 -8.24 -15.67
N LEU A 45 0.31 -9.42 -16.18
CA LEU A 45 1.04 -9.58 -17.42
C LEU A 45 0.13 -9.55 -18.66
N GLN A 46 -1.17 -9.30 -18.48
CA GLN A 46 -2.18 -9.28 -19.55
C GLN A 46 -2.26 -10.61 -20.32
N GLN A 47 -1.90 -11.71 -19.66
CA GLN A 47 -2.02 -13.08 -20.20
C GLN A 47 -3.42 -13.65 -19.98
N SER A 48 -4.25 -12.97 -19.19
CA SER A 48 -5.65 -13.26 -18.95
C SER A 48 -6.42 -11.97 -18.71
N THR A 49 -7.69 -11.98 -19.07
CA THR A 49 -8.65 -10.90 -18.79
C THR A 49 -9.02 -10.86 -17.31
N PHE A 50 -9.71 -9.79 -16.90
CA PHE A 50 -10.23 -9.68 -15.54
C PHE A 50 -11.26 -10.78 -15.25
N GLU A 51 -12.14 -11.06 -16.19
CA GLU A 51 -13.20 -12.06 -16.10
C GLU A 51 -12.63 -13.48 -15.98
N GLU A 52 -11.63 -13.82 -16.80
CA GLU A 52 -10.93 -15.12 -16.73
C GLU A 52 -10.21 -15.30 -15.39
N SER A 53 -9.49 -14.27 -14.95
CA SER A 53 -8.76 -14.28 -13.67
C SER A 53 -9.71 -14.44 -12.49
N LEU A 54 -10.84 -13.73 -12.51
CA LEU A 54 -11.86 -13.82 -11.47
C LEU A 54 -12.51 -15.21 -11.46
N ALA A 55 -12.81 -15.79 -12.63
CA ALA A 55 -13.36 -17.13 -12.74
C ALA A 55 -12.39 -18.20 -12.20
N ALA A 56 -11.09 -18.08 -12.52
CA ALA A 56 -10.06 -18.98 -12.00
C ALA A 56 -9.94 -18.86 -10.46
N LEU A 57 -9.90 -17.64 -9.92
CA LEU A 57 -9.82 -17.41 -8.48
C LEU A 57 -11.01 -18.02 -7.72
N LYS A 58 -12.22 -18.00 -8.28
CA LYS A 58 -13.42 -18.61 -7.67
C LYS A 58 -13.32 -20.13 -7.55
N GLN A 59 -12.46 -20.79 -8.32
CA GLN A 59 -12.23 -22.24 -8.20
C GLN A 59 -11.24 -22.59 -7.09
N THR A 60 -10.53 -21.59 -6.55
CA THR A 60 -9.57 -21.82 -5.47
C THR A 60 -10.28 -22.04 -4.13
N PRO A 61 -9.77 -22.93 -3.25
CA PRO A 61 -10.37 -23.15 -1.94
C PRO A 61 -10.49 -21.88 -1.11
N SER A 62 -11.64 -21.67 -0.47
CA SER A 62 -11.93 -20.51 0.38
C SER A 62 -12.33 -20.91 1.79
N GLU A 63 -12.06 -20.06 2.78
CA GLU A 63 -12.59 -20.27 4.13
C GLU A 63 -14.14 -20.20 4.13
N PRO A 64 -14.83 -21.16 4.77
CA PRO A 64 -16.28 -21.13 4.84
C PRO A 64 -16.75 -20.03 5.81
N LEU A 65 -17.35 -18.98 5.27
CA LEU A 65 -18.12 -18.00 6.02
C LEU A 65 -19.61 -18.27 5.89
N THR A 66 -20.38 -18.04 6.96
CA THR A 66 -21.84 -18.17 6.88
C THR A 66 -22.43 -17.05 6.03
N ILE A 67 -23.42 -17.38 5.18
CA ILE A 67 -24.07 -16.45 4.25
C ILE A 67 -24.61 -15.20 4.98
N GLU A 68 -25.14 -15.36 6.19
CA GLU A 68 -25.67 -14.26 7.00
C GLU A 68 -24.60 -13.27 7.46
N LYS A 69 -23.43 -13.77 7.88
CA LYS A 69 -22.27 -12.91 8.23
C LYS A 69 -21.77 -12.15 7.01
N VAL A 70 -21.71 -12.81 5.85
CA VAL A 70 -21.31 -12.19 4.58
C VAL A 70 -22.25 -11.04 4.19
N ARG A 71 -23.57 -11.28 4.18
CA ARG A 71 -24.56 -10.24 3.87
C ARG A 71 -24.48 -9.07 4.83
N THR A 72 -24.31 -9.35 6.12
CA THR A 72 -24.18 -8.33 7.17
C THR A 72 -22.89 -7.51 7.02
N MET A 73 -21.81 -8.11 6.54
CA MET A 73 -20.59 -7.38 6.23
C MET A 73 -20.77 -6.51 4.99
N LEU A 74 -21.16 -7.10 3.85
CA LEU A 74 -21.24 -6.39 2.56
C LEU A 74 -22.31 -5.28 2.55
N SER A 75 -23.29 -5.32 3.47
CA SER A 75 -24.26 -4.22 3.64
C SER A 75 -23.69 -2.96 4.29
N GLN A 76 -22.52 -3.03 4.95
CA GLN A 76 -21.95 -1.86 5.63
C GLN A 76 -21.32 -0.90 4.61
N PRO A 77 -21.46 0.43 4.79
CA PRO A 77 -20.94 1.43 3.86
C PRO A 77 -19.44 1.29 3.53
N ARG A 78 -18.65 0.75 4.47
CA ARG A 78 -17.20 0.50 4.30
C ARG A 78 -16.86 -0.56 3.25
N TYR A 79 -17.82 -1.39 2.83
CA TYR A 79 -17.65 -2.43 1.82
C TYR A 79 -18.39 -2.10 0.52
N ARG A 80 -19.03 -0.93 0.43
CA ARG A 80 -19.68 -0.47 -0.81
C ARG A 80 -18.62 -0.30 -1.90
N THR A 81 -18.74 -1.07 -2.97
CA THR A 81 -17.88 -0.99 -4.16
C THR A 81 -18.68 -0.53 -5.38
N TYR A 82 -18.00 -0.36 -6.52
CA TYR A 82 -18.65 -0.23 -7.83
C TYR A 82 -19.25 -1.56 -8.35
N PHE A 83 -18.95 -2.68 -7.69
CA PHE A 83 -19.39 -4.02 -8.09
C PHE A 83 -20.55 -4.48 -7.23
N SER A 84 -21.60 -5.00 -7.85
CA SER A 84 -22.72 -5.63 -7.14
C SER A 84 -22.43 -7.12 -6.95
N THR A 85 -21.79 -7.48 -5.84
CA THR A 85 -21.65 -8.89 -5.43
C THR A 85 -22.18 -9.09 -4.00
N THR A 86 -22.81 -10.23 -3.77
CA THR A 86 -23.23 -10.70 -2.44
C THR A 86 -22.36 -11.85 -1.93
N ASP A 87 -21.39 -12.28 -2.74
CA ASP A 87 -20.43 -13.34 -2.41
C ASP A 87 -19.16 -12.69 -1.85
N PHE A 88 -18.79 -13.10 -0.64
CA PHE A 88 -17.61 -12.56 0.05
C PHE A 88 -16.30 -12.94 -0.65
N ASN A 89 -16.20 -14.17 -1.16
CA ASN A 89 -15.01 -14.65 -1.83
C ASN A 89 -14.83 -13.90 -3.14
N GLU A 90 -15.90 -13.76 -3.91
CA GLU A 90 -15.88 -12.93 -5.12
C GLU A 90 -15.45 -11.50 -4.80
N TYR A 91 -16.04 -10.87 -3.78
CA TYR A 91 -15.64 -9.54 -3.32
C TYR A 91 -14.13 -9.49 -2.99
N LYS A 92 -13.60 -10.48 -2.27
CA LYS A 92 -12.17 -10.55 -1.92
C LYS A 92 -11.27 -10.75 -3.15
N HIS A 93 -11.70 -11.54 -4.13
CA HIS A 93 -10.96 -11.74 -5.37
C HIS A 93 -10.91 -10.46 -6.22
N ILE A 94 -12.05 -9.78 -6.38
CA ILE A 94 -12.12 -8.48 -7.05
C ILE A 94 -11.23 -7.46 -6.33
N GLU A 95 -11.34 -7.37 -5.00
CA GLU A 95 -10.51 -6.48 -4.18
C GLU A 95 -9.02 -6.72 -4.45
N ARG A 96 -8.58 -7.99 -4.42
CA ARG A 96 -7.18 -8.37 -4.63
C ARG A 96 -6.67 -7.98 -6.01
N LEU A 97 -7.39 -8.36 -7.07
CA LEU A 97 -6.96 -8.11 -8.45
C LEU A 97 -6.80 -6.62 -8.73
N LEU A 98 -7.79 -5.81 -8.35
CA LEU A 98 -7.79 -4.37 -8.65
C LEU A 98 -6.73 -3.62 -7.83
N ILE A 99 -6.60 -3.93 -6.53
CA ILE A 99 -5.55 -3.33 -5.68
C ILE A 99 -4.17 -3.69 -6.19
N LEU A 100 -3.94 -4.97 -6.50
CA LEU A 100 -2.64 -5.44 -6.98
C LEU A 100 -2.26 -4.78 -8.30
N LYS A 101 -3.20 -4.67 -9.25
CA LYS A 101 -3.02 -3.92 -10.50
C LYS A 101 -2.56 -2.50 -10.24
N ARG A 102 -3.26 -1.76 -9.37
CA ARG A 102 -2.89 -0.38 -9.03
C ARG A 102 -1.55 -0.29 -8.32
N LEU A 103 -1.22 -1.20 -7.40
CA LEU A 103 0.08 -1.20 -6.73
C LEU A 103 1.24 -1.47 -7.69
N MET A 104 1.03 -2.29 -8.72
CA MET A 104 2.04 -2.52 -9.76
C MET A 104 2.20 -1.29 -10.67
N GLU A 105 1.09 -0.69 -11.12
CA GLU A 105 1.13 0.57 -11.88
C GLU A 105 1.82 1.69 -11.09
N LEU A 106 1.60 1.72 -9.77
CA LEU A 106 2.16 2.72 -8.89
C LEU A 106 3.70 2.75 -8.95
N ILE A 107 4.38 1.63 -9.24
CA ILE A 107 5.84 1.58 -9.35
C ILE A 107 6.37 2.65 -10.31
N ASP A 108 5.65 2.87 -11.41
CA ASP A 108 6.02 3.80 -12.48
C ASP A 108 5.32 5.17 -12.37
N VAL A 109 4.25 5.29 -11.59
CA VAL A 109 3.54 6.55 -11.37
C VAL A 109 4.16 7.37 -10.24
N GLU A 110 4.36 8.66 -10.47
CA GLU A 110 4.81 9.60 -9.44
C GLU A 110 3.62 10.34 -8.81
N ILE A 111 3.37 10.08 -7.52
CA ILE A 111 2.21 10.65 -6.80
C ILE A 111 2.52 12.01 -6.13
N TYR A 112 3.77 12.47 -6.11
CA TYR A 112 4.13 13.74 -5.45
C TYR A 112 3.71 15.02 -6.22
N ARG A 113 2.87 14.90 -7.25
CA ARG A 113 2.79 15.91 -8.32
C ARG A 113 1.74 16.97 -8.15
N ASN A 114 0.69 16.71 -7.37
CA ASN A 114 -0.42 17.63 -7.33
C ASN A 114 -0.67 18.09 -5.90
N GLN A 115 0.08 19.09 -5.44
CA GLN A 115 -0.17 19.75 -4.15
C GLN A 115 -1.61 20.30 -4.03
N ALA A 116 -2.30 20.51 -5.16
CA ALA A 116 -3.70 20.94 -5.17
C ALA A 116 -4.74 19.79 -5.09
N ALA A 117 -4.34 18.51 -5.20
CA ALA A 117 -5.26 17.35 -5.20
C ALA A 117 -5.42 16.65 -3.84
N GLY A 118 -5.07 17.32 -2.73
CA GLY A 118 -5.11 16.77 -1.38
C GLY A 118 -3.75 16.26 -0.90
N THR A 119 -3.71 15.64 0.27
CA THR A 119 -2.46 15.18 0.91
C THR A 119 -1.87 13.96 0.19
N TYR A 120 -0.56 13.69 0.35
CA TYR A 120 0.08 12.54 -0.32
C TYR A 120 -0.62 11.22 -0.02
N ILE A 121 -1.06 11.05 1.23
CA ILE A 121 -1.75 9.82 1.64
C ILE A 121 -3.15 9.70 1.01
N GLN A 122 -3.88 10.81 0.81
CA GLN A 122 -5.15 10.79 0.08
C GLN A 122 -4.97 10.40 -1.37
N GLN A 123 -3.97 10.97 -2.04
CA GLN A 123 -3.69 10.67 -3.45
C GLN A 123 -3.28 9.21 -3.62
N MET A 124 -2.44 8.71 -2.71
CA MET A 124 -2.04 7.30 -2.67
C MET A 124 -3.26 6.38 -2.50
N HIS A 125 -4.13 6.67 -1.53
CA HIS A 125 -5.33 5.87 -1.31
C HIS A 125 -6.32 6.00 -2.48
N ALA A 126 -6.50 7.19 -3.05
CA ALA A 126 -7.35 7.38 -4.22
C ALA A 126 -6.84 6.51 -5.37
N PHE A 127 -5.55 6.57 -5.70
CA PHE A 127 -4.95 5.82 -6.79
C PHE A 127 -5.09 4.29 -6.62
N ILE A 128 -4.83 3.77 -5.41
CA ILE A 128 -4.90 2.33 -5.14
C ILE A 128 -6.34 1.80 -5.22
N TYR A 129 -7.32 2.60 -4.77
CA TYR A 129 -8.69 2.13 -4.55
C TYR A 129 -9.72 2.69 -5.54
N GLN A 130 -9.33 3.54 -6.50
CA GLN A 130 -10.24 4.24 -7.42
C GLN A 130 -11.15 3.32 -8.24
N ASP A 131 -10.73 2.10 -8.56
CA ASP A 131 -11.54 1.15 -9.33
C ASP A 131 -12.49 0.32 -8.46
N LEU A 132 -12.28 0.35 -7.13
CA LEU A 132 -12.99 -0.52 -6.20
C LEU A 132 -14.00 0.26 -5.36
N TYR A 133 -13.57 1.36 -4.76
CA TYR A 133 -14.36 2.08 -3.76
C TYR A 133 -14.75 3.48 -4.25
N PRO A 134 -16.05 3.83 -4.25
CA PRO A 134 -16.51 5.20 -4.52
C PRO A 134 -15.96 6.25 -3.55
N TRP A 135 -15.55 5.83 -2.35
CA TRP A 135 -14.99 6.68 -1.31
C TRP A 135 -13.45 6.72 -1.31
N ALA A 136 -12.79 6.17 -2.32
CA ALA A 136 -11.33 6.17 -2.40
C ALA A 136 -10.75 7.60 -2.21
N GLY A 137 -9.79 7.76 -1.30
CA GLY A 137 -9.19 9.06 -0.96
C GLY A 137 -9.99 9.91 0.04
N THR A 138 -11.19 9.45 0.44
CA THR A 138 -12.04 10.17 1.40
C THR A 138 -11.74 9.74 2.84
N TYR A 139 -11.52 10.70 3.72
CA TYR A 139 -11.29 10.44 5.14
C TYR A 139 -12.50 9.79 5.82
N ARG A 140 -12.21 8.96 6.83
CA ARG A 140 -13.26 8.36 7.65
C ARG A 140 -13.99 9.43 8.45
N LYS A 141 -15.29 9.23 8.63
CA LYS A 141 -16.14 10.06 9.49
C LYS A 141 -16.38 9.45 10.87
N ALA A 142 -16.13 8.14 11.01
CA ALA A 142 -16.31 7.41 12.25
C ALA A 142 -15.01 7.29 13.04
N ARG A 143 -15.13 7.24 14.38
CA ARG A 143 -14.03 6.86 15.26
C ARG A 143 -13.61 5.42 14.96
N ARG A 144 -12.32 5.14 15.14
CA ARG A 144 -11.74 3.80 14.96
C ARG A 144 -10.89 3.47 16.17
N THR A 145 -11.03 2.24 16.61
CA THR A 145 -10.18 1.62 17.61
C THR A 145 -9.77 0.25 17.10
N ARG A 146 -8.66 -0.25 17.62
CA ARG A 146 -8.20 -1.61 17.39
C ARG A 146 -7.55 -2.10 18.67
N GLY A 147 -8.12 -3.15 19.27
CA GLY A 147 -7.71 -3.56 20.62
C GLY A 147 -7.85 -2.38 21.59
N HIS A 148 -6.74 -2.02 22.24
CA HIS A 148 -6.66 -0.89 23.17
C HIS A 148 -6.20 0.43 22.51
N THR A 149 -5.90 0.41 21.20
CA THR A 149 -5.44 1.58 20.46
C THR A 149 -6.59 2.42 19.95
N TYR A 150 -6.56 3.71 20.29
CA TYR A 150 -7.43 4.74 19.73
C TYR A 150 -6.67 5.49 18.64
N PHE A 151 -7.24 5.51 17.43
CA PHE A 151 -6.72 6.33 16.34
C PHE A 151 -7.22 7.77 16.45
N LEU A 152 -6.60 8.67 15.68
CA LEU A 152 -6.91 10.10 15.69
C LEU A 152 -8.42 10.38 15.50
N LEU A 153 -8.92 11.44 16.10
CA LEU A 153 -10.32 11.83 15.91
C LEU A 153 -10.59 12.26 14.45
N PRO A 154 -11.72 11.88 13.84
CA PRO A 154 -12.03 12.20 12.45
C PRO A 154 -11.86 13.68 12.07
N GLY A 155 -12.27 14.60 12.96
CA GLY A 155 -12.18 16.04 12.72
C GLY A 155 -10.75 16.59 12.62
N LEU A 156 -9.76 15.88 13.16
CA LEU A 156 -8.35 16.31 13.17
C LEU A 156 -7.55 15.70 12.01
N ILE A 157 -8.09 14.71 11.29
CA ILE A 157 -7.40 14.02 10.20
C ILE A 157 -6.95 14.99 9.09
N PRO A 158 -7.78 15.95 8.61
CA PRO A 158 -7.36 16.84 7.53
C PRO A 158 -6.15 17.71 7.85
N GLU A 159 -6.04 18.17 9.10
CA GLU A 159 -4.90 18.95 9.57
C GLU A 159 -3.67 18.06 9.76
N ALA A 160 -3.78 16.97 10.51
CA ALA A 160 -2.66 16.07 10.77
C ALA A 160 -2.04 15.48 9.49
N THR A 161 -2.86 15.16 8.48
CA THR A 161 -2.35 14.67 7.19
C THR A 161 -1.68 15.74 6.33
N ARG A 162 -2.06 17.01 6.52
CA ARG A 162 -1.39 18.15 5.88
C ARG A 162 -0.03 18.36 6.52
N ASP A 163 0.03 18.38 7.84
CA ASP A 163 1.27 18.54 8.60
C ASP A 163 2.25 17.39 8.29
N PHE A 164 1.76 16.15 8.32
CA PHE A 164 2.51 14.98 7.87
C PHE A 164 3.06 15.15 6.44
N SER A 165 2.28 15.72 5.51
CA SER A 165 2.75 15.94 4.14
C SER A 165 3.87 17.00 4.08
N LEU A 166 3.81 18.03 4.92
CA LEU A 166 4.88 19.02 5.04
C LEU A 166 6.16 18.39 5.62
N GLU A 167 6.03 17.53 6.63
CA GLU A 167 7.18 16.80 7.17
C GLU A 167 7.83 15.89 6.12
N LEU A 168 7.02 15.25 5.26
CA LEU A 168 7.53 14.49 4.12
C LEU A 168 8.28 15.36 3.11
N GLU A 169 7.80 16.58 2.83
CA GLU A 169 8.49 17.50 1.93
C GLU A 169 9.84 17.95 2.50
N ILE A 170 9.88 18.24 3.80
CA ILE A 170 11.12 18.58 4.50
C ILE A 170 12.10 17.40 4.45
N MET A 171 11.63 16.19 4.75
CA MET A 171 12.45 14.98 4.68
C MET A 171 12.98 14.75 3.25
N ALA A 172 12.13 14.93 2.24
CA ALA A 172 12.50 14.76 0.83
C ALA A 172 13.61 15.72 0.38
N ALA A 173 13.75 16.89 1.00
CA ALA A 173 14.86 17.81 0.70
C ALA A 173 16.20 17.37 1.31
N HIS A 174 16.20 16.39 2.22
CA HIS A 174 17.40 15.94 2.92
C HIS A 174 18.04 14.71 2.27
N TYR A 175 19.38 14.65 2.28
CA TYR A 175 20.13 13.49 1.83
C TYR A 175 20.56 12.64 3.02
N PHE A 176 20.19 11.36 3.00
CA PHE A 176 20.58 10.37 4.01
C PHE A 176 21.59 9.41 3.38
N PRO A 177 22.87 9.44 3.74
CA PRO A 177 23.87 8.52 3.19
C PRO A 177 23.67 7.08 3.68
N THR A 178 23.33 6.89 4.95
CA THR A 178 23.29 5.56 5.59
C THR A 178 21.88 5.12 5.94
N LYS A 179 21.62 3.81 5.86
CA LYS A 179 20.34 3.19 6.24
C LYS A 179 19.92 3.60 7.65
N GLN A 180 20.85 3.64 8.59
CA GLN A 180 20.57 4.02 9.98
C GLN A 180 20.08 5.47 10.10
N GLU A 181 20.72 6.42 9.42
CA GLU A 181 20.30 7.83 9.41
C GLU A 181 18.91 7.99 8.80
N PHE A 182 18.66 7.31 7.68
CA PHE A 182 17.35 7.30 7.04
C PHE A 182 16.27 6.73 7.98
N ILE A 183 16.49 5.55 8.56
CA ILE A 183 15.53 4.89 9.46
C ILE A 183 15.17 5.78 10.66
N LYS A 184 16.16 6.46 11.26
CA LYS A 184 15.92 7.36 12.40
C LYS A 184 14.95 8.52 12.09
N LYS A 185 14.92 9.00 10.85
CA LYS A 185 13.94 10.02 10.42
C LYS A 185 12.64 9.41 9.90
N TYR A 186 12.73 8.22 9.35
CA TYR A 186 11.63 7.56 8.67
C TYR A 186 10.66 6.83 9.62
N ALA A 187 11.16 6.17 10.66
CA ALA A 187 10.35 5.41 11.61
C ALA A 187 9.32 6.28 12.38
N PRO A 188 9.66 7.51 12.83
CA PRO A 188 8.67 8.41 13.42
C PRO A 188 7.49 8.73 12.51
N LEU A 189 7.74 8.94 11.21
CA LEU A 189 6.70 9.22 10.20
C LEU A 189 5.80 8.01 9.97
N VAL A 190 6.39 6.80 9.92
CA VAL A 190 5.63 5.54 9.84
C VAL A 190 4.68 5.40 11.03
N LYS A 191 5.18 5.68 12.23
CA LYS A 191 4.38 5.66 13.46
C LYS A 191 3.26 6.70 13.41
N GLU A 192 3.58 7.93 13.06
CA GLU A 192 2.61 9.02 13.05
C GLU A 192 1.43 8.69 12.13
N LEU A 193 1.72 8.31 10.88
CA LEU A 193 0.68 7.98 9.92
C LEU A 193 -0.16 6.76 10.36
N HIS A 194 0.46 5.80 11.04
CA HIS A 194 -0.25 4.66 11.65
C HIS A 194 -1.33 5.12 12.62
N PHE A 195 -1.03 6.07 13.51
CA PHE A 195 -1.97 6.59 14.51
C PHE A 195 -2.98 7.60 13.94
N ILE A 196 -2.63 8.34 12.88
CA ILE A 196 -3.59 9.17 12.12
C ILE A 196 -4.71 8.27 11.56
N HIS A 197 -4.34 7.15 10.94
CA HIS A 197 -5.25 6.13 10.40
C HIS A 197 -6.42 6.75 9.59
N PRO A 198 -6.14 7.49 8.50
CA PRO A 198 -7.05 8.48 7.94
C PRO A 198 -8.33 7.93 7.28
N PHE A 199 -8.34 6.67 6.86
CA PHE A 199 -9.40 6.09 6.03
C PHE A 199 -10.23 5.03 6.73
N THR A 200 -11.37 4.70 6.10
CA THR A 200 -12.31 3.69 6.58
C THR A 200 -11.72 2.27 6.51
N LYS A 201 -10.94 1.97 5.48
CA LYS A 201 -10.22 0.72 5.21
C LYS A 201 -9.04 1.05 4.28
N GLY A 202 -8.03 0.18 4.23
CA GLY A 202 -6.90 0.33 3.30
C GLY A 202 -5.76 1.21 3.79
N ASN A 203 -5.74 1.57 5.08
CA ASN A 203 -4.69 2.40 5.68
C ASN A 203 -3.30 1.74 5.57
N GLY A 204 -3.19 0.44 5.90
CA GLY A 204 -1.91 -0.29 5.87
C GLY A 204 -1.27 -0.26 4.48
N LEU A 205 -2.00 -0.73 3.47
CA LEU A 205 -1.56 -0.72 2.07
C LEU A 205 -1.21 0.67 1.55
N ALA A 206 -2.07 1.69 1.77
CA ALA A 206 -1.79 3.05 1.31
C ALA A 206 -0.52 3.61 1.97
N SER A 207 -0.37 3.44 3.29
CA SER A 207 0.82 3.89 4.01
C SER A 207 2.08 3.16 3.53
N ARG A 208 2.06 1.83 3.42
CA ARG A 208 3.22 1.06 2.94
C ARG A 208 3.61 1.41 1.51
N ALA A 209 2.63 1.69 0.64
CA ALA A 209 2.89 2.13 -0.72
C ALA A 209 3.55 3.53 -0.77
N LEU A 210 3.05 4.48 0.04
CA LEU A 210 3.64 5.81 0.19
C LEU A 210 5.08 5.72 0.73
N PHE A 211 5.26 4.96 1.80
CA PHE A 211 6.56 4.74 2.41
C PHE A 211 7.55 4.10 1.42
N ARG A 212 7.17 3.04 0.70
CA ARG A 212 8.03 2.46 -0.35
C ARG A 212 8.50 3.52 -1.36
N LYS A 213 7.64 4.44 -1.79
CA LYS A 213 8.03 5.54 -2.68
C LYS A 213 9.01 6.53 -2.04
N ILE A 214 8.83 6.86 -0.76
CA ILE A 214 9.76 7.72 -0.02
C ILE A 214 11.13 7.02 0.11
N ALA A 215 11.16 5.74 0.46
CA ALA A 215 12.41 4.98 0.53
C ALA A 215 13.15 4.98 -0.82
N MET A 216 12.44 4.71 -1.92
CA MET A 216 13.03 4.76 -3.27
C MET A 216 13.59 6.15 -3.61
N HIS A 217 12.88 7.22 -3.22
CA HIS A 217 13.34 8.59 -3.43
C HIS A 217 14.70 8.86 -2.76
N HIS A 218 14.94 8.27 -1.59
CA HIS A 218 16.22 8.40 -0.86
C HIS A 218 17.24 7.31 -1.21
N GLY A 219 16.97 6.49 -2.23
CA GLY A 219 17.91 5.45 -2.66
C GLY A 219 17.87 4.17 -1.82
N TYR A 220 16.76 3.91 -1.12
CA TYR A 220 16.58 2.69 -0.32
C TYR A 220 15.55 1.74 -0.93
N HIS A 221 15.93 0.48 -1.05
CA HIS A 221 15.07 -0.61 -1.51
C HIS A 221 14.30 -1.18 -0.32
N LEU A 222 13.06 -0.72 -0.13
CA LEU A 222 12.19 -1.17 0.95
C LEU A 222 11.32 -2.36 0.53
N TYR A 223 11.62 -3.52 1.11
CA TYR A 223 10.91 -4.76 0.96
C TYR A 223 10.28 -5.17 2.30
N TYR A 224 8.96 -4.95 2.45
CA TYR A 224 8.28 -5.31 3.69
C TYR A 224 8.31 -6.82 3.92
N GLN A 225 8.92 -7.23 5.03
CA GLN A 225 8.91 -8.62 5.46
C GLN A 225 7.50 -9.04 5.89
N ARG A 226 7.16 -10.30 5.60
CA ARG A 226 5.89 -10.89 6.02
C ARG A 226 5.89 -11.10 7.53
N ILE A 227 4.98 -10.43 8.22
CA ILE A 227 4.73 -10.56 9.65
C ILE A 227 3.22 -10.62 9.87
N LYS A 228 2.79 -11.32 10.93
CA LYS A 228 1.36 -11.34 11.26
C LYS A 228 0.93 -9.93 11.66
N GLU A 229 -0.23 -9.50 11.19
CA GLU A 229 -0.78 -8.18 11.50
C GLU A 229 -0.87 -7.95 13.02
N SER A 230 -1.27 -8.97 13.79
CA SER A 230 -1.31 -8.90 15.25
C SER A 230 0.05 -8.62 15.89
N VAL A 231 1.13 -9.22 15.36
CA VAL A 231 2.50 -8.99 15.83
C VAL A 231 2.95 -7.57 15.50
N TYR A 232 2.63 -7.08 14.31
CA TYR A 232 2.93 -5.69 13.92
C TYR A 232 2.21 -4.68 14.82
N MET A 233 0.92 -4.90 15.05
CA MET A 233 0.11 -4.03 15.93
C MET A 233 0.66 -4.02 17.35
N GLN A 234 0.94 -5.20 17.92
CA GLN A 234 1.50 -5.32 19.27
C GLN A 234 2.86 -4.62 19.37
N GLY A 235 3.75 -4.83 18.39
CA GLY A 235 5.07 -4.20 18.38
C GLY A 235 5.02 -2.67 18.31
N ILE A 236 4.09 -2.11 17.53
CA ILE A 236 3.84 -0.66 17.50
C ILE A 236 3.25 -0.15 18.81
N GLU A 237 2.40 -0.92 19.47
CA GLU A 237 1.79 -0.54 20.75
C GLU A 237 2.84 -0.50 21.88
N ASP A 238 3.68 -1.53 21.99
CA ASP A 238 4.63 -1.72 23.09
C ASP A 238 5.90 -0.86 22.97
N CYS A 239 6.50 -0.82 21.77
CA CYS A 239 7.82 -0.24 21.54
C CYS A 239 7.76 0.77 20.38
N LYS A 240 6.78 1.69 20.47
CA LYS A 240 6.32 2.66 19.46
C LYS A 240 7.26 3.01 18.31
N THR A 241 8.53 3.28 18.57
CA THR A 241 9.51 3.60 17.52
C THR A 241 10.53 2.47 17.31
N ASP A 242 11.09 1.88 18.38
CA ASP A 242 12.15 0.87 18.30
C ASP A 242 11.75 -0.38 17.51
N PHE A 243 10.50 -0.84 17.66
CA PHE A 243 9.97 -1.95 16.86
C PHE A 243 9.93 -1.60 15.37
N ILE A 244 9.51 -0.38 15.04
CA ILE A 244 9.43 0.10 13.66
C ILE A 244 10.84 0.22 13.08
N GLU A 245 11.80 0.77 13.83
CA GLU A 245 13.19 0.86 13.39
C GLU A 245 13.80 -0.52 13.11
N SER A 246 13.58 -1.49 14.01
CA SER A 246 14.03 -2.87 13.82
C SER A 246 13.39 -3.52 12.59
N TYR A 247 12.06 -3.37 12.45
CA TYR A 247 11.32 -3.89 11.31
C TYR A 247 11.78 -3.28 9.98
N LEU A 248 12.02 -1.97 9.95
CA LEU A 248 12.55 -1.27 8.77
C LEU A 248 13.99 -1.70 8.46
N SER A 249 14.83 -1.91 9.48
CA SER A 249 16.21 -2.35 9.29
C SER A 249 16.30 -3.72 8.61
N GLN A 250 15.34 -4.61 8.90
CA GLN A 250 15.19 -5.93 8.27
C GLN A 250 14.51 -5.86 6.88
N SER A 251 13.77 -4.78 6.63
CA SER A 251 13.00 -4.59 5.38
C SER A 251 13.78 -3.77 4.33
N ILE A 252 14.74 -2.94 4.72
CA ILE A 252 15.57 -2.16 3.80
C ILE A 252 16.83 -2.96 3.46
N LEU A 253 17.00 -3.23 2.16
CA LEU A 253 17.99 -4.19 1.68
C LEU A 253 19.42 -3.63 1.61
N ASN A 254 19.57 -2.33 1.36
CA ASN A 254 20.87 -1.69 1.15
C ASN A 254 21.28 -0.82 2.36
N GLU A 255 22.56 -0.89 2.73
CA GLU A 255 23.14 -0.12 3.85
C GLU A 255 23.45 1.35 3.49
N GLN A 256 23.73 1.62 2.22
CA GLN A 256 24.08 2.95 1.71
C GLN A 256 23.09 3.38 0.62
N ALA A 257 22.79 4.67 0.55
CA ALA A 257 21.86 5.21 -0.44
C ALA A 257 22.32 4.91 -1.88
N ASP A 258 21.45 4.25 -2.65
CA ASP A 258 21.67 3.91 -4.04
C ASP A 258 21.48 5.13 -4.94
N GLN A 259 22.62 5.68 -5.41
CA GLN A 259 22.66 6.85 -6.28
C GLN A 259 21.98 6.63 -7.64
N GLN A 260 21.95 5.39 -8.14
CA GLN A 260 21.27 5.07 -9.40
C GLN A 260 19.75 5.14 -9.19
N LEU A 261 19.26 4.62 -8.05
CA LEU A 261 17.84 4.70 -7.70
C LEU A 261 17.36 6.14 -7.48
N ILE A 262 18.17 6.98 -6.81
CA ILE A 262 17.90 8.42 -6.64
C ILE A 262 17.80 9.11 -8.01
N LYS A 263 18.76 8.85 -8.91
CA LYS A 263 18.75 9.42 -10.27
C LYS A 263 17.53 8.95 -11.06
N ALA A 264 17.18 7.67 -10.99
CA ALA A 264 16.04 7.10 -11.70
C ALA A 264 14.72 7.73 -11.24
N THR A 265 14.52 7.89 -9.94
CA THR A 265 13.32 8.56 -9.38
C THR A 265 13.28 10.05 -9.74
N ALA A 266 14.41 10.76 -9.69
CA ALA A 266 14.49 12.17 -10.13
C ALA A 266 14.21 12.36 -11.64
N LEU A 267 14.65 11.43 -12.48
CA LEU A 267 14.40 11.45 -13.93
C LEU A 267 12.92 11.25 -14.27
N LYS A 268 12.24 10.31 -13.60
CA LYS A 268 10.78 10.11 -13.75
C LYS A 268 10.03 11.41 -13.42
N ARG A 269 10.40 12.08 -12.32
CA ARG A 269 9.85 13.40 -11.95
C ARG A 269 9.99 14.46 -13.05
N LYS A 270 11.13 14.51 -13.75
CA LYS A 270 11.38 15.48 -14.83
C LYS A 270 10.61 15.15 -16.11
N LYS A 271 10.49 13.87 -16.49
CA LYS A 271 9.77 13.45 -17.70
C LYS A 271 8.32 13.85 -17.66
N ASP A 272 7.69 13.62 -16.53
CA ASP A 272 6.27 13.92 -16.39
C ASP A 272 6.03 15.46 -16.30
N LYS A 273 7.06 16.32 -16.15
CA LYS A 273 6.94 17.81 -16.05
C LYS A 273 6.81 18.47 -17.44
N LYS A 274 7.04 17.71 -18.50
CA LYS A 274 6.87 18.12 -19.90
C LYS A 274 5.56 17.57 -20.44
#